data_AF-A0A519CMF6-F1
#
_entry.id   AF-A0A519CMF6-F1
#
_cell.length_a   1.000
_cell.length_b   1.000
_cell.length_c   1.000
_cell.angle_alpha   90.00
_cell.angle_beta   90.00
_cell.angle_gamma   90.00
#
_symmetry.space_group_name_H-M   'P 1'
#
loop_
_entity.id
_entity.type
_entity.pdbx_description
1 polymer ?
#
loop_
_entity_poly.entity_id
_entity_poly.type
_entity_poly.pdbx_seq_one_letter_code
_entity_poly.pdbx_strand_id
1 'polypeptide(L)'
;MLDAVACVGIPNPPPSVLNDSLKEYVAERFGRDLAWQYTSTQPAINSIMQAMGRPIRSIGDRALILLLDKRHSDRVYSKCYPSDLMMSSTSGPETTTSFAKRFFAKVHTTTEE
;
A
#
# COMPACT_ATOMS: atom_id res chain seq x y z
N MET A 1 -12.99 5.64 -15.97
CA MET A 1 -11.87 6.12 -15.13
C MET A 1 -11.88 5.34 -13.82
N LEU A 2 -10.72 5.05 -13.23
CA LEU A 2 -10.64 4.41 -11.91
C LEU A 2 -10.31 5.50 -10.90
N ASP A 3 -11.31 5.96 -10.15
CA ASP A 3 -11.16 7.15 -9.29
C ASP A 3 -10.91 6.80 -7.82
N ALA A 4 -11.01 5.52 -7.48
CA ALA A 4 -10.70 5.00 -6.16
C ALA A 4 -10.20 3.54 -6.22
N VAL A 5 -9.36 3.18 -5.25
CA VAL A 5 -8.94 1.79 -4.99
C VAL A 5 -8.99 1.56 -3.48
N ALA A 6 -9.57 0.43 -3.07
CA ALA A 6 -9.52 -0.04 -1.69
C ALA A 6 -8.63 -1.30 -1.62
N CYS A 7 -7.53 -1.22 -0.88
CA CYS A 7 -6.69 -2.36 -0.54
C CYS A 7 -7.16 -2.91 0.81
N VAL A 8 -7.73 -4.12 0.81
CA VAL A 8 -8.27 -4.75 2.02
C VAL A 8 -7.24 -5.71 2.59
N GLY A 9 -6.69 -5.38 3.77
CA GLY A 9 -5.63 -6.15 4.40
C GLY A 9 -4.27 -5.99 3.74
N ILE A 10 -3.28 -6.71 4.29
CA ILE A 10 -1.94 -6.83 3.73
C ILE A 10 -1.75 -8.24 3.14
N PRO A 11 -1.38 -8.37 1.85
CA PRO A 11 -1.26 -9.66 1.17
C PRO A 11 0.08 -10.34 1.51
N ASN A 12 0.28 -10.67 2.78
CA ASN A 12 1.46 -11.43 3.19
C ASN A 12 1.43 -12.84 2.56
N PRO A 13 2.59 -13.35 2.10
CA PRO A 13 2.64 -14.70 1.55
C PRO A 13 2.26 -15.72 2.63
N PRO A 14 1.45 -16.74 2.29
CA PRO A 14 1.17 -17.83 3.20
C PRO A 14 2.47 -18.59 3.56
N PRO A 15 2.52 -19.25 4.73
CA PRO A 15 3.62 -20.14 5.06
C PRO A 15 3.69 -21.27 4.03
N SER A 16 4.89 -21.52 3.50
CA SER A 16 5.13 -22.58 2.51
C SER A 16 6.59 -22.98 2.57
N VAL A 17 6.88 -24.23 2.20
CA VAL A 17 8.25 -24.76 2.16
C VAL A 17 9.17 -23.87 1.32
N LEU A 18 8.68 -23.41 0.15
CA LEU A 18 9.43 -22.49 -0.70
C LEU A 18 9.74 -21.17 0.01
N ASN A 19 8.76 -20.58 0.70
CA ASN A 19 8.96 -19.32 1.41
C ASN A 19 9.91 -19.49 2.61
N ASP A 20 9.86 -20.63 3.29
CA ASP A 20 10.72 -20.91 4.43
C ASP A 20 12.17 -21.12 3.98
N SER A 21 12.41 -21.89 2.91
CA SER A 21 13.74 -22.02 2.30
C SER A 21 14.26 -20.68 1.76
N LEU A 22 13.39 -19.85 1.18
CA LEU A 22 13.78 -18.51 0.72
C LEU A 22 14.17 -17.60 1.90
N LYS A 23 13.43 -17.66 3.02
CA LYS A 23 13.77 -16.94 4.25
C LYS A 23 15.11 -17.35 4.81
N GLU A 24 15.40 -18.65 4.86
CA GLU A 24 16.69 -19.18 5.31
C GLU A 24 17.83 -18.69 4.41
N TYR A 25 17.68 -18.83 3.09
CA TYR A 25 18.67 -18.35 2.13
C TYR A 25 18.95 -16.84 2.27
N VAL A 26 17.90 -16.02 2.40
CA VAL A 26 18.07 -14.57 2.58
C VAL A 26 18.68 -14.25 3.94
N ALA A 27 18.33 -15.00 4.99
CA ALA A 27 18.90 -14.81 6.33
C ALA A 27 20.40 -15.10 6.36
N GLU A 28 20.85 -16.15 5.67
CA GLU A 28 22.27 -16.48 5.52
C GLU A 28 23.04 -15.41 4.75
N ARG A 29 22.43 -14.85 3.70
CA ARG A 29 23.10 -13.90 2.80
C ARG A 29 23.08 -12.44 3.27
N PHE A 30 21.99 -12.01 3.91
CA PHE A 30 21.73 -10.61 4.25
C PHE A 30 21.42 -10.37 5.74
N GLY A 31 21.39 -11.44 6.55
CA GLY A 31 21.07 -11.37 7.97
C GLY A 31 19.58 -11.58 8.27
N ARG A 32 19.30 -12.06 9.49
CA ARG A 32 17.95 -12.42 9.93
C ARG A 32 16.98 -11.24 9.96
N ASP A 33 17.48 -10.04 10.26
CA ASP A 33 16.67 -8.82 10.34
C ASP A 33 16.03 -8.47 8.98
N LEU A 34 16.76 -8.68 7.88
CA LEU A 34 16.29 -8.41 6.52
C LEU A 34 15.52 -9.58 5.89
N ALA A 35 15.72 -10.80 6.41
CA ALA A 35 15.07 -12.00 5.88
C ALA A 35 13.55 -11.89 5.85
N TRP A 36 12.95 -11.44 6.95
CA TRP A 36 11.49 -11.23 7.00
C TRP A 36 11.04 -10.12 6.05
N GLN A 37 11.80 -9.02 5.99
CA GLN A 37 11.47 -7.89 5.14
C GLN A 37 11.45 -8.28 3.66
N TYR A 38 12.51 -8.92 3.18
CA TYR A 38 12.67 -9.21 1.74
C TYR A 38 11.80 -10.35 1.24
N THR A 39 11.41 -11.28 2.10
CA THR A 39 10.62 -12.45 1.70
C THR A 39 9.13 -12.29 1.98
N SER A 40 8.73 -11.44 2.93
CA SER A 40 7.35 -11.36 3.40
C SER A 40 6.76 -9.95 3.25
N THR A 41 7.32 -8.95 3.92
CA THR A 41 6.65 -7.62 3.99
C THR A 41 6.88 -6.76 2.76
N GLN A 42 8.10 -6.73 2.21
CA GLN A 42 8.40 -5.96 1.01
C GLN A 42 7.60 -6.46 -0.20
N PRO A 43 7.49 -7.77 -0.49
CA PRO A 43 6.61 -8.25 -1.55
C PRO A 43 5.15 -7.83 -1.35
N ALA A 44 4.63 -7.94 -0.11
CA ALA A 44 3.25 -7.56 0.18
C ALA A 44 2.99 -6.06 -0.07
N ILE A 45 3.90 -5.19 0.38
CA ILE A 45 3.81 -3.74 0.14
C ILE A 45 3.98 -3.41 -1.34
N ASN A 46 4.86 -4.10 -2.07
CA ASN A 46 5.00 -3.91 -3.51
C ASN A 46 3.69 -4.22 -4.25
N SER A 47 2.98 -5.29 -3.88
CA SER A 47 1.67 -5.61 -4.46
C SER A 47 0.62 -4.53 -4.16
N ILE A 48 0.61 -3.98 -2.94
CA ILE A 48 -0.24 -2.85 -2.58
C ILE A 48 0.11 -1.63 -3.44
N MET A 49 1.38 -1.25 -3.54
CA MET A 49 1.82 -0.11 -4.37
C MET A 49 1.43 -0.28 -5.84
N GLN A 50 1.53 -1.50 -6.38
CA GLN A 50 1.07 -1.79 -7.74
C GLN A 50 -0.45 -1.59 -7.88
N ALA A 51 -1.24 -1.98 -6.88
CA ALA A 51 -2.68 -1.72 -6.87
C ALA A 51 -2.99 -0.21 -6.77
N MET A 52 -2.26 0.51 -5.92
CA MET A 52 -2.38 1.97 -5.75
C MET A 52 -2.04 2.75 -7.03
N GLY A 53 -1.11 2.24 -7.84
CA GLY A 53 -0.71 2.85 -9.11
C GLY A 53 -1.66 2.56 -10.28
N ARG A 54 -2.57 1.57 -10.17
CA ARG A 54 -3.55 1.29 -11.24
C ARG A 54 -4.39 2.51 -11.64
N PRO A 55 -4.92 3.33 -10.72
CA PRO A 55 -5.73 4.48 -11.09
C PRO A 55 -4.94 5.72 -11.52
N ILE A 56 -3.66 5.85 -11.18
CA ILE A 56 -2.83 7.03 -11.48
C ILE A 56 -1.86 6.70 -12.62
N ARG A 57 -2.20 7.09 -13.86
CA ARG A 57 -1.44 6.79 -15.08
C ARG A 57 -0.91 8.03 -15.80
N SER A 58 -1.45 9.21 -15.48
CA SER A 58 -1.03 10.49 -16.03
C SER A 58 -0.82 11.52 -14.91
N ILE A 59 -0.17 12.65 -15.22
CA ILE A 59 0.08 13.72 -14.23
C ILE A 59 -1.20 14.40 -13.74
N GLY A 60 -2.26 14.37 -14.55
CA GLY A 60 -3.58 14.91 -14.19
C GLY A 60 -4.43 13.91 -13.40
N ASP A 61 -4.04 12.64 -13.34
CA ASP A 61 -4.84 11.60 -12.69
C ASP A 61 -4.81 11.78 -11.17
N ARG A 62 -5.99 11.71 -10.57
CA ARG A 62 -6.16 11.81 -9.13
C ARG A 62 -7.13 10.75 -8.66
N ALA A 63 -6.72 9.95 -7.68
CA ALA A 63 -7.52 8.84 -7.16
C ALA A 63 -7.48 8.75 -5.64
N LEU A 64 -8.59 8.32 -5.05
CA LEU A 64 -8.68 8.04 -3.62
C LEU A 64 -8.18 6.62 -3.34
N ILE A 65 -7.06 6.50 -2.65
CA ILE A 65 -6.55 5.21 -2.20
C ILE A 65 -6.96 4.98 -0.74
N LEU A 66 -7.65 3.89 -0.48
CA LEU A 66 -8.03 3.45 0.86
C LEU A 66 -7.26 2.19 1.24
N LEU A 67 -6.49 2.25 2.32
CA LEU A 67 -5.75 1.12 2.87
C LEU A 67 -6.44 0.63 4.15
N LEU A 68 -7.08 -0.53 4.10
CA LEU A 68 -7.88 -1.09 5.19
C LEU A 68 -7.11 -2.15 5.97
N ASP A 69 -6.06 -1.70 6.66
CA ASP A 69 -5.34 -2.49 7.66
C ASP A 69 -4.55 -1.57 8.61
N LYS A 70 -4.70 -1.72 9.93
CA LYS A 70 -3.94 -0.90 10.88
C LYS A 70 -2.42 -1.10 10.76
N ARG A 71 -2.01 -2.27 10.25
CA ARG A 71 -0.60 -2.68 10.17
C ARG A 71 0.21 -1.84 9.18
N HIS A 72 -0.42 -1.09 8.28
CA HIS A 72 0.31 -0.17 7.38
C HIS A 72 1.15 0.87 8.13
N SER A 73 0.74 1.25 9.35
CA SER A 73 1.49 2.17 10.21
C SER A 73 2.52 1.48 11.10
N ASP A 74 2.51 0.15 11.20
CA ASP A 74 3.48 -0.59 12.01
C ASP A 74 4.87 -0.47 11.38
N ARG A 75 5.90 -0.35 12.22
CA ARG A 75 7.30 -0.18 11.79
C ARG A 75 7.80 -1.27 10.82
N VAL A 76 7.20 -2.46 10.88
CA VAL A 76 7.54 -3.59 9.99
C VAL A 76 7.12 -3.32 8.55
N TYR A 77 5.98 -2.65 8.33
CA TYR A 77 5.45 -2.35 7.00
C TYR A 77 5.78 -0.93 6.55
N SER A 78 5.75 0.05 7.46
CA SER A 78 5.97 1.46 7.11
C SER A 78 7.35 1.70 6.48
N LYS A 79 8.37 0.95 6.89
CA LYS A 79 9.72 0.97 6.29
C LYS A 79 9.80 0.46 4.85
N CYS A 80 8.80 -0.30 4.39
CA CYS A 80 8.76 -0.85 3.04
C CYS A 80 8.14 0.12 2.02
N TYR A 81 7.52 1.21 2.50
CA TYR A 81 7.02 2.28 1.64
C TYR A 81 8.12 3.27 1.29
N PRO A 82 7.98 4.00 0.16
CA PRO A 82 8.83 5.15 -0.15
C PRO A 82 8.79 6.19 0.97
N SER A 83 9.93 6.82 1.26
CA SER A 83 10.08 7.80 2.36
C SER A 83 9.27 9.08 2.16
N ASP A 84 8.95 9.41 0.91
CA ASP A 84 8.16 10.56 0.49
C ASP A 84 6.65 10.27 0.42
N LEU A 85 6.22 9.02 0.64
CA LEU A 85 4.82 8.65 0.62
C LEU A 85 4.10 9.13 1.89
N MET A 86 3.21 10.12 1.72
CA MET A 86 2.42 10.67 2.80
C MET A 86 1.07 9.94 2.91
N MET A 87 0.85 9.23 4.02
CA MET A 87 -0.40 8.53 4.31
C MET A 87 -1.19 9.27 5.41
N SER A 88 -2.48 9.49 5.17
CA SER A 88 -3.39 10.02 6.20
C SER A 88 -4.08 8.87 6.92
N SER A 89 -4.05 8.86 8.25
CA SER A 89 -4.82 7.90 9.05
C SER A 89 -6.21 8.44 9.37
N THR A 90 -7.19 7.54 9.39
CA THR A 90 -8.58 7.85 9.79
C THR A 90 -8.99 6.90 10.91
N SER A 91 -9.69 7.41 11.92
CA SER A 91 -10.04 6.65 13.14
C SER A 91 -11.30 5.80 12.98
N GLY A 92 -12.14 6.08 11.98
CA GLY A 92 -13.37 5.34 11.75
C GLY A 92 -14.09 5.68 10.44
N PRO A 93 -15.13 4.90 10.08
CA PRO A 93 -15.83 5.02 8.80
C PRO A 93 -16.39 6.41 8.50
N GLU A 94 -16.83 7.14 9.53
CA GLU A 94 -17.41 8.48 9.42
C GLU A 94 -16.37 9.50 8.96
N THR A 95 -15.16 9.42 9.53
CA THR A 95 -14.03 10.27 9.15
C THR A 95 -13.54 9.94 7.74
N THR A 96 -13.46 8.65 7.38
CA THR A 96 -13.13 8.20 6.03
C THR A 96 -14.16 8.69 5.01
N THR A 97 -15.45 8.60 5.34
CA THR A 97 -16.54 9.10 4.50
C THR A 97 -16.44 10.60 4.29
N SER A 98 -16.17 11.36 5.35
CA SER A 98 -16.02 12.81 5.28
C SER A 98 -14.81 13.22 4.44
N PHE A 99 -13.70 12.48 4.56
CA PHE A 99 -12.52 12.67 3.72
C PHE A 99 -12.81 12.38 2.25
N ALA A 100 -13.46 11.25 1.95
CA ALA A 100 -13.83 10.86 0.59
C ALA A 100 -14.75 11.90 -0.06
N LYS A 101 -15.81 12.35 0.64
CA LYS A 101 -16.70 13.41 0.15
C LYS A 101 -15.93 14.69 -0.20
N ARG A 102 -15.03 15.14 0.68
CA ARG A 102 -14.16 16.31 0.41
C ARG A 102 -13.21 16.09 -0.75
N PHE A 103 -12.65 14.89 -0.88
CA PHE A 103 -11.74 14.53 -1.95
C PHE A 103 -12.43 14.66 -3.31
N PHE A 104 -13.64 14.10 -3.46
CA PHE A 104 -14.38 14.11 -4.73
C PHE A 104 -15.11 15.44 -5.01
N ALA A 105 -15.57 16.17 -4.00
CA ALA A 105 -16.22 17.47 -4.20
C ALA A 105 -15.29 18.54 -4.80
N LYS A 106 -13.97 18.40 -4.62
CA LYS A 106 -12.97 19.33 -5.16
C LYS A 106 -12.62 19.09 -6.63
N VAL A 107 -13.27 18.15 -7.30
CA VAL A 107 -12.95 17.82 -8.69
C VAL A 107 -13.64 18.83 -9.61
N HIS A 108 -12.88 19.82 -10.09
CA HIS A 108 -13.13 20.42 -11.40
C HIS A 108 -12.32 19.58 -12.39
N THR A 109 -12.98 18.63 -13.05
CA THR A 109 -12.40 18.02 -14.25
C THR A 109 -12.27 19.13 -15.28
N THR A 110 -11.07 19.68 -15.45
CA THR A 110 -10.70 20.30 -16.71
C THR A 110 -10.70 19.16 -17.72
N THR A 111 -11.83 19.01 -18.41
CA THR A 111 -11.91 18.18 -19.61
C THR A 111 -11.04 18.88 -20.64
N GLU A 112 -9.76 18.50 -20.74
CA GLU A 112 -8.94 18.89 -21.88
C GLU A 112 -9.39 18.02 -23.06
N GLU A 113 -9.88 18.71 -24.10
CA GLU A 113 -10.27 18.18 -25.42
C GLU A 113 -9.08 17.61 -26.19
#